data_AF-A0A9D1EYY8-F1
#
_entry.id   AF-A0A9D1EYY8-F1
#
_cell.length_a   1.000
_cell.length_b   1.000
_cell.length_c   1.000
_cell.angle_alpha   90.00
_cell.angle_beta   90.00
_cell.angle_gamma   90.00
#
_symmetry.space_group_name_H-M   'P 1'
#
loop_
_entity.id
_entity.type
_entity.pdbx_description
1 polymer ?
#
loop_
_entity_poly.entity_id
_entity_poly.type
_entity_poly.pdbx_seq_one_letter_code
_entity_poly.pdbx_strand_id
1 'polypeptide(L)'
;DAIYDKIKTLAIEAYRNHEEEVIRFYNEVVEKYDSNFVPQEAFSDNNVIRNLEKDILLRVVDNKWIDHLHNIDMLREGIGLRAYGQKDPLIEYKREAYDLFNKMMFEIQGDTVKHLFRTKFGIQVVGPDEGLV
;
A
#
# COMPACT_ATOMS: atom_id res chain seq x y z
N ASP A 1 18.87 -7.84 15.67
CA ASP A 1 19.50 -6.72 16.39
C ASP A 1 18.45 -6.14 17.32
N ALA A 2 18.76 -5.97 18.61
CA ALA A 2 17.77 -5.61 19.64
C ALA A 2 17.05 -4.29 19.35
N ILE A 3 17.70 -3.37 18.64
CA ILE A 3 17.10 -2.08 18.23
C ILE A 3 16.01 -2.28 17.18
N TYR A 4 16.28 -3.12 16.16
CA TYR A 4 15.31 -3.42 15.10
C TYR A 4 14.03 -4.03 15.66
N ASP A 5 14.16 -5.01 16.54
CA ASP A 5 13.01 -5.67 17.16
C ASP A 5 12.19 -4.70 17.99
N LYS A 6 12.84 -3.79 18.72
CA LYS A 6 12.15 -2.75 19.50
C LYS A 6 11.38 -1.76 18.62
N ILE A 7 11.98 -1.28 17.54
CA ILE A 7 11.32 -0.37 16.59
C ILE A 7 10.13 -1.06 15.95
N LYS A 8 10.28 -2.32 15.54
CA LYS A 8 9.20 -3.13 14.96
C LYS A 8 8.03 -3.25 15.93
N THR A 9 8.29 -3.58 17.19
CA THR A 9 7.24 -3.67 18.21
C THR A 9 6.52 -2.34 18.41
N LEU A 10 7.27 -1.24 18.57
CA LEU A 10 6.67 0.09 18.74
C LEU A 10 5.82 0.52 17.53
N ALA A 11 6.26 0.22 16.32
CA ALA A 11 5.51 0.52 15.11
C ALA A 11 4.19 -0.25 15.04
N ILE A 12 4.21 -1.54 15.40
CA ILE A 12 3.01 -2.38 15.47
C ILE A 12 2.05 -1.84 16.52
N GLU A 13 2.54 -1.55 17.72
CA GLU A 13 1.72 -1.00 18.81
C GLU A 13 1.09 0.34 18.42
N ALA A 14 1.87 1.26 17.83
CA ALA A 14 1.36 2.54 17.35
C ALA A 14 0.26 2.37 16.29
N TYR A 15 0.44 1.43 15.37
CA TYR A 15 -0.57 1.14 14.35
C TYR A 15 -1.85 0.56 14.96
N ARG A 16 -1.72 -0.36 15.91
CA ARG A 16 -2.88 -0.97 16.59
C ARG A 16 -3.69 0.05 17.36
N ASN A 17 -3.02 0.92 18.11
CA ASN A 17 -3.70 2.02 18.82
C ASN A 17 -4.42 2.93 17.84
N HIS A 18 -3.79 3.24 16.69
CA HIS A 18 -4.42 4.05 15.65
C HIS A 18 -5.69 3.41 15.09
N GLU A 19 -5.66 2.11 14.79
CA GLU A 19 -6.85 1.36 14.34
C GLU A 19 -7.98 1.41 15.38
N GLU A 20 -7.68 1.18 16.66
CA GLU A 20 -8.67 1.27 17.74
C GLU A 20 -9.30 2.67 17.84
N GLU A 21 -8.49 3.72 17.77
CA GLU A 21 -8.97 5.10 17.81
C GLU A 21 -9.89 5.44 16.65
N VAL A 22 -9.53 5.00 15.44
CA VAL A 22 -10.28 5.28 14.22
C VAL A 22 -11.57 4.49 14.18
N ILE A 23 -11.56 3.19 14.54
CA ILE A 23 -12.80 2.39 14.61
C ILE A 23 -13.76 2.97 15.63
N ARG A 24 -13.25 3.40 16.80
CA ARG A 24 -14.07 4.06 17.81
C ARG A 24 -14.72 5.33 17.26
N PHE A 25 -13.94 6.19 16.62
CA PHE A 25 -14.45 7.42 16.00
C PHE A 25 -15.47 7.13 14.88
N TYR A 26 -15.18 6.15 14.02
CA TYR A 26 -16.08 5.72 12.96
C TYR A 26 -17.43 5.24 13.52
N ASN A 27 -17.39 4.37 14.53
CA ASN A 27 -18.60 3.85 15.18
C ASN A 27 -19.43 4.99 15.80
N GLU A 28 -18.80 5.92 16.53
CA GLU A 28 -19.47 7.08 17.15
C GLU A 28 -20.17 7.96 16.10
N VAL A 29 -19.50 8.22 14.98
CA VAL A 29 -20.07 9.05 13.92
C VAL A 29 -21.24 8.33 13.25
N VAL A 30 -21.09 7.07 12.86
CA VAL A 30 -22.12 6.36 12.10
C VAL A 30 -23.36 6.07 12.95
N GLU A 31 -23.19 5.71 14.22
CA GLU A 31 -24.30 5.49 15.16
C GLU A 31 -25.22 6.71 15.29
N LYS A 32 -24.66 7.93 15.17
CA LYS A 32 -25.43 9.18 15.18
C LYS A 32 -26.33 9.35 13.95
N TYR A 33 -25.98 8.76 12.80
CA TYR A 33 -26.70 8.89 11.54
C TYR A 33 -27.57 7.67 11.20
N ASP A 34 -27.20 6.47 11.65
CA ASP A 34 -27.93 5.23 11.39
C ASP A 34 -28.13 4.43 12.68
N SER A 35 -29.38 4.40 13.16
CA SER A 35 -29.73 3.67 14.39
C SER A 35 -29.73 2.14 14.25
N ASN A 36 -29.67 1.60 13.02
CA ASN A 36 -29.56 0.16 12.77
C ASN A 36 -28.10 -0.27 12.54
N PHE A 37 -27.15 0.66 12.65
CA PHE A 37 -25.74 0.39 12.46
C PHE A 37 -25.22 -0.66 13.46
N VAL A 38 -24.42 -1.60 12.96
CA VAL A 38 -23.70 -2.57 13.78
C VAL A 38 -22.27 -2.06 13.99
N PRO A 39 -21.84 -1.79 15.24
CA PRO A 39 -20.48 -1.34 15.53
C PRO A 39 -19.43 -2.29 14.97
N GLN A 40 -18.39 -1.72 14.38
CA GLN A 40 -17.26 -2.50 13.88
C GLN A 40 -16.27 -2.81 15.00
N GLU A 41 -15.63 -3.96 14.89
CA GLU A 41 -14.59 -4.40 15.82
C GLU A 41 -13.19 -4.13 15.22
N ALA A 42 -12.31 -3.59 16.06
CA ALA A 42 -10.89 -3.42 15.72
C ALA A 42 -10.24 -4.80 15.48
N PHE A 43 -9.30 -4.85 14.54
CA PHE A 43 -8.58 -6.07 14.14
C PHE A 43 -9.44 -7.19 13.53
N SER A 44 -10.70 -6.91 13.21
CA SER A 44 -11.54 -7.87 12.48
C SER A 44 -11.21 -7.89 10.99
N ASP A 45 -11.39 -9.04 10.35
CA ASP A 45 -11.08 -9.24 8.92
C ASP A 45 -11.95 -8.39 7.97
N ASN A 46 -13.07 -7.86 8.48
CA ASN A 46 -14.05 -7.11 7.70
C ASN A 46 -14.45 -5.80 8.38
N ASN A 47 -13.47 -4.97 8.70
CA ASN A 47 -13.69 -3.59 9.13
C ASN A 47 -13.30 -2.58 8.02
N VAL A 48 -13.72 -1.32 8.21
CA VAL A 48 -13.51 -0.22 7.28
C VAL A 48 -12.02 0.07 7.07
N ILE A 49 -11.20 -0.08 8.12
CA ILE A 49 -9.76 0.14 8.05
C ILE A 49 -9.10 -0.95 7.21
N ARG A 50 -9.53 -2.21 7.36
CA ARG A 50 -9.02 -3.34 6.59
C ARG A 50 -9.30 -3.21 5.10
N ASN A 51 -10.45 -2.64 4.75
CA ASN A 51 -10.76 -2.32 3.34
C ASN A 51 -9.84 -1.19 2.83
N LEU A 52 -9.66 -0.14 3.62
CA LEU A 52 -8.73 0.94 3.29
C LEU A 52 -7.28 0.46 3.12
N GLU A 53 -6.80 -0.44 3.99
CA GLU A 53 -5.48 -1.05 3.88
C GLU A 53 -5.29 -1.76 2.54
N LYS A 54 -6.28 -2.56 2.13
CA LYS A 54 -6.28 -3.25 0.84
C LYS A 54 -6.26 -2.26 -0.31
N ASP A 55 -7.09 -1.22 -0.25
CA ASP A 55 -7.17 -0.20 -1.31
C ASP A 55 -5.84 0.55 -1.45
N ILE A 56 -5.21 0.93 -0.34
CA ILE A 56 -3.90 1.58 -0.33
C ILE A 56 -2.85 0.63 -0.93
N LEU A 57 -2.80 -0.63 -0.49
CA LEU A 57 -1.83 -1.60 -1.00
C LEU A 57 -2.00 -1.82 -2.51
N LEU A 58 -3.23 -2.04 -2.98
CA LEU A 58 -3.53 -2.23 -4.39
C LEU A 58 -3.09 -1.02 -5.21
N ARG A 59 -3.42 0.19 -4.74
CA ARG A 59 -3.00 1.42 -5.42
C ARG A 59 -1.48 1.58 -5.50
N VAL A 60 -0.76 1.23 -4.45
CA VAL A 60 0.71 1.27 -4.45
C VAL A 60 1.28 0.22 -5.41
N VAL A 61 0.76 -1.01 -5.39
CA VAL A 61 1.16 -2.10 -6.29
C VAL A 61 0.92 -1.70 -7.75
N ASP A 62 -0.26 -1.21 -8.09
CA ASP A 62 -0.60 -0.83 -9.47
C ASP A 62 0.33 0.25 -10.01
N ASN A 63 0.59 1.31 -9.23
CA ASN A 63 1.51 2.37 -9.63
C ASN A 63 2.93 1.83 -9.85
N LYS A 64 3.43 1.03 -8.91
CA LYS A 64 4.79 0.47 -8.99
C LYS A 64 4.94 -0.55 -10.11
N TRP A 65 3.88 -1.30 -10.41
CA TRP A 65 3.87 -2.26 -11.50
C TRP A 65 3.96 -1.59 -12.86
N ILE A 66 3.22 -0.50 -13.09
CA ILE A 66 3.30 0.29 -14.32
C ILE A 66 4.72 0.81 -14.53
N ASP A 67 5.32 1.40 -13.49
CA ASP A 67 6.71 1.87 -13.55
C ASP A 67 7.69 0.73 -13.82
N HIS A 68 7.47 -0.45 -13.23
CA HIS A 68 8.30 -1.62 -13.47
C HIS A 68 8.23 -2.11 -14.92
N LEU A 69 7.04 -2.14 -15.53
CA LEU A 69 6.88 -2.49 -16.94
C LEU A 69 7.68 -1.54 -17.84
N HIS A 70 7.59 -0.22 -17.61
CA HIS A 70 8.40 0.75 -18.35
C HIS A 70 9.91 0.51 -18.18
N ASN A 71 10.36 0.21 -16.96
CA ASN A 71 11.77 -0.10 -16.71
C ASN A 71 12.24 -1.38 -17.44
N ILE A 72 11.39 -2.40 -17.50
CA ILE A 72 11.69 -3.65 -18.22
C ILE A 72 11.73 -3.42 -19.73
N ASP A 73 10.84 -2.60 -20.28
CA ASP A 73 10.85 -2.25 -21.69
C ASP A 73 12.14 -1.49 -22.07
N MET A 74 12.52 -0.48 -21.28
CA MET A 74 13.79 0.23 -21.45
C MET A 74 15.01 -0.70 -21.33
N LEU A 75 14.99 -1.63 -20.37
CA LEU A 75 16.04 -2.62 -20.20
C LEU A 75 16.18 -3.50 -21.45
N ARG A 76 15.05 -3.94 -22.03
CA ARG A 76 15.03 -4.77 -23.23
C ARG A 76 15.58 -4.05 -24.45
N GLU A 77 15.29 -2.76 -24.61
CA GLU A 77 15.87 -1.94 -25.69
C GLU A 77 17.37 -1.71 -25.50
N GLY A 78 17.80 -1.47 -24.26
CA GLY A 78 19.21 -1.19 -23.91
C GLY A 78 20.14 -2.40 -23.88
N ILE A 79 19.62 -3.62 -23.72
CA ILE A 79 20.44 -4.83 -23.56
C ILE A 79 21.27 -5.15 -24.80
N GLY A 80 20.78 -4.77 -25.99
CA GLY A 80 21.46 -5.01 -27.27
C GLY A 80 22.82 -4.33 -27.37
N LEU A 81 23.00 -3.17 -26.74
CA LEU A 81 24.28 -2.46 -26.70
C LEU A 81 25.30 -3.13 -25.78
N ARG A 82 24.84 -3.89 -24.76
CA ARG A 82 25.72 -4.63 -23.81
C ARG A 82 26.22 -5.96 -24.37
N ALA A 83 25.54 -6.50 -25.39
CA ALA A 83 25.99 -7.68 -26.14
C ALA A 83 27.39 -7.48 -26.77
N TYR A 84 27.78 -6.24 -27.02
CA TYR A 84 29.09 -5.89 -27.57
C TYR A 84 30.25 -6.18 -26.60
N GLY A 85 29.98 -6.35 -25.30
CA GLY A 85 30.97 -6.61 -24.25
C GLY A 85 31.30 -8.09 -24.01
N GLN A 86 31.01 -8.99 -24.96
CA GLN A 86 31.22 -10.45 -24.84
C GLN A 86 30.48 -11.14 -23.69
N LYS A 87 29.49 -10.46 -23.10
CA LYS A 87 28.58 -11.04 -22.10
C LYS A 87 27.30 -11.50 -22.78
N ASP A 88 26.75 -12.63 -22.31
CA ASP A 88 25.46 -13.13 -22.78
C ASP A 88 24.33 -12.14 -22.40
N PRO A 89 23.68 -11.50 -23.40
CA PRO A 89 22.63 -10.51 -23.14
C PRO A 89 21.45 -11.06 -22.34
N LEU A 90 21.14 -12.35 -22.51
CA LEU A 90 20.02 -12.98 -21.82
C LEU A 90 20.29 -13.14 -20.32
N ILE A 91 21.54 -13.45 -19.96
CA ILE A 91 21.95 -13.60 -18.56
C ILE A 91 21.90 -12.23 -17.86
N GLU A 92 22.45 -11.20 -18.50
CA GLU A 92 22.45 -9.84 -17.95
C GLU A 92 21.02 -9.28 -17.84
N TYR A 93 20.16 -9.51 -18.85
CA TYR A 93 18.75 -9.15 -18.78
C TYR A 93 18.06 -9.78 -17.57
N LYS A 94 18.20 -11.10 -17.37
CA LYS A 94 17.57 -11.81 -16.25
C LYS A 94 18.04 -11.28 -14.91
N ARG A 95 19.33 -11.01 -14.78
CA ARG A 95 19.92 -10.47 -13.56
C ARG A 95 19.37 -9.08 -13.25
N GLU A 96 19.42 -8.16 -14.21
CA GLU A 96 18.98 -6.78 -14.01
C GLU A 96 17.46 -6.68 -13.83
N ALA A 97 16.68 -7.49 -14.55
CA ALA A 97 15.24 -7.59 -14.35
C ALA A 97 14.88 -8.10 -12.93
N TYR A 98 15.64 -9.07 -12.40
CA TYR A 98 15.46 -9.54 -11.02
C TYR A 98 15.79 -8.45 -9.99
N ASP A 99 16.86 -7.69 -10.22
CA ASP A 99 17.23 -6.57 -9.34
C ASP A 99 16.15 -5.46 -9.37
N LEU A 100 15.60 -5.14 -10.54
CA LEU A 100 14.47 -4.21 -10.69
C LEU A 100 13.21 -4.70 -9.97
N PHE A 101 12.90 -6.00 -10.03
CA PHE A 101 11.77 -6.59 -9.33
C PHE A 101 11.93 -6.50 -7.81
N ASN A 102 13.11 -6.84 -7.27
CA ASN A 102 13.37 -6.72 -5.83
C ASN A 102 13.28 -5.27 -5.35
N LYS A 103 13.79 -4.34 -6.15
CA LYS A 103 13.65 -2.90 -5.86
C LYS A 103 12.19 -2.48 -5.80
N MET A 104 11.38 -2.87 -6.79
CA MET A 104 9.94 -2.61 -6.80
C MET A 104 9.26 -3.17 -5.54
N MET A 105 9.58 -4.40 -5.15
CA MET A 105 9.00 -5.03 -3.96
C MET A 105 9.33 -4.27 -2.67
N PHE A 106 10.59 -3.82 -2.52
CA PHE A 106 11.01 -3.00 -1.39
C PHE A 106 10.29 -1.65 -1.35
N GLU A 107 10.14 -1.01 -2.51
CA GLU A 107 9.41 0.25 -2.63
C GLU A 107 7.92 0.10 -2.31
N ILE A 108 7.26 -0.99 -2.76
CA ILE A 108 5.87 -1.28 -2.42
C ILE A 108 5.69 -1.36 -0.91
N GLN A 109 6.56 -2.07 -0.20
CA GLN A 109 6.50 -2.19 1.26
C GLN A 109 6.65 -0.83 1.95
N GLY A 110 7.67 -0.06 1.56
CA GLY A 110 7.94 1.25 2.14
C GLY A 110 6.82 2.27 1.88
N ASP A 111 6.35 2.33 0.63
CA ASP A 111 5.29 3.26 0.25
C ASP A 111 3.96 2.88 0.89
N THR A 112 3.61 1.59 0.98
CA THR A 112 2.38 1.14 1.65
C THR A 112 2.36 1.61 3.10
N VAL A 113 3.42 1.32 3.87
CA VAL A 113 3.51 1.73 5.28
C VAL A 113 3.43 3.26 5.41
N LYS A 114 4.15 4.00 4.55
CA LYS A 114 4.12 5.46 4.56
C LYS A 114 2.71 6.02 4.29
N HIS A 115 1.96 5.43 3.37
CA HIS A 115 0.60 5.85 3.07
C HIS A 115 -0.34 5.52 4.23
N LEU A 116 -0.22 4.34 4.84
CA LEU A 116 -1.02 3.96 6.02
C LEU A 116 -0.86 4.97 7.16
N PHE A 117 0.38 5.35 7.50
CA PHE A 117 0.64 6.31 8.58
C PHE A 117 0.29 7.78 8.23
N ARG A 118 0.20 8.13 6.95
CA ARG A 118 -0.11 9.50 6.50
C ARG A 118 -1.59 9.73 6.24
N THR A 119 -2.34 8.66 5.96
CA THR A 119 -3.75 8.76 5.59
C THR A 119 -4.55 9.30 6.78
N LYS A 120 -5.33 10.34 6.53
CA LYS A 120 -6.28 10.88 7.49
C LYS A 120 -7.66 10.40 7.12
N PHE A 121 -8.39 9.86 8.08
CA PHE A 121 -9.77 9.45 7.89
C PHE A 121 -10.66 10.70 7.72
N GLY A 122 -11.29 10.80 6.54
CA GLY A 122 -12.33 11.78 6.26
C GLY A 122 -13.61 11.03 5.93
N ILE A 123 -14.65 11.21 6.74
CA ILE A 123 -15.97 10.68 6.44
C ILE A 123 -16.62 11.64 5.44
N GLN A 124 -16.74 11.22 4.18
CA GLN A 124 -17.55 11.93 3.21
C GLN A 124 -19.00 11.51 3.41
N VAL A 125 -19.79 12.36 4.06
CA VAL A 125 -21.25 12.19 4.11
C VAL A 125 -21.79 12.59 2.74
N VAL A 126 -22.05 11.61 1.88
CA VAL A 126 -22.79 11.83 0.63
C VAL A 126 -24.26 11.97 1.02
N GLY A 127 -24.77 13.20 1.00
CA GLY A 127 -26.20 13.46 1.21
C GLY A 127 -27.03 12.82 0.08
N PRO A 128 -28.31 12.48 0.33
CA PRO A 128 -29.18 11.89 -0.69
C PRO A 128 -29.33 12.71 -1.99
N ASP A 129 -29.04 14.01 -1.96
CA ASP A 129 -29.41 14.96 -3.02
C ASP A 129 -28.22 15.58 -3.79
N GLU A 130 -27.01 15.00 -3.74
CA GLU A 130 -25.89 15.43 -4.62
C GLU A 130 -25.47 14.33 -5.61
N GLY A 131 -26.46 13.62 -6.13
CA GLY A 131 -26.34 12.85 -7.36
C GLY A 131 -27.07 13.54 -8.51
N LEU A 132 -26.30 14.08 -9.46
CA LEU A 132 -26.69 14.60 -10.79
C LEU A 132 -27.20 16.06 -10.86
N VAL A 133 -26.25 16.98 -11.02
CA VAL A 133 -26.28 17.97 -12.13
C VAL A 133 -24.93 17.95 -12.83
#